data_AF-A0A1D1XK41-F1
#
_entry.id   AF-A0A1D1XK41-F1
#
_cell.length_a   1.000
_cell.length_b   1.000
_cell.length_c   1.000
_cell.angle_alpha   90.00
_cell.angle_beta   90.00
_cell.angle_gamma   90.00
#
_symmetry.space_group_name_H-M   'P 1'
#
loop_
_entity.id
_entity.type
_entity.pdbx_description
1 polymer ?
#
loop_
_entity_poly.entity_id
_entity_poly.type
_entity_poly.pdbx_seq_one_letter_code
_entity_poly.pdbx_strand_id
1 'polypeptide(L)'
;TNKLLLAGEKAVSCGVSRASDIDELSFIKDLHLKTVNEFGIDSSTISDLLNELEQLLKGIAMMKELTLRTKDYLVSFGECMSTRIFAAYLNKIGSKARQYDASDIGFITTDDFTNADILEATYP
;
A
#
# COMPACT_ATOMS: atom_id res chain seq x y z
N THR A 1 4.96 7.02 -1.88
CA THR A 1 4.71 6.39 -3.20
C THR A 1 5.99 6.01 -3.94
N ASN A 2 6.94 6.91 -4.21
CA ASN A 2 8.16 6.59 -5.00
C ASN A 2 8.96 5.38 -4.50
N LYS A 3 9.05 5.19 -3.18
CA LYS A 3 9.74 4.03 -2.58
C LYS A 3 9.06 2.69 -2.90
N LEU A 4 7.73 2.66 -3.04
CA LEU A 4 7.00 1.45 -3.42
C LEU A 4 7.36 1.03 -4.85
N LEU A 5 7.39 1.99 -5.78
CA LEU A 5 7.79 1.74 -7.16
C LEU A 5 9.21 1.19 -7.27
N LEU A 6 10.17 1.84 -6.59
CA LEU A 6 11.55 1.39 -6.53
C LEU A 6 11.69 0.00 -5.89
N ALA A 7 10.89 -0.32 -4.87
CA ALA A 7 10.87 -1.65 -4.28
C ALA A 7 10.39 -2.70 -5.29
N GLY A 8 9.34 -2.39 -6.06
CA GLY A 8 8.85 -3.27 -7.13
C GLY A 8 9.88 -3.50 -8.22
N GLU A 9 10.54 -2.45 -8.70
CA GLU A 9 11.60 -2.55 -9.73
C GLU A 9 12.78 -3.40 -9.24
N LYS A 10 13.21 -3.23 -7.99
CA LYS A 10 14.25 -4.07 -7.39
C LYS A 10 13.79 -5.52 -7.21
N ALA A 11 12.54 -5.73 -6.80
CA ALA A 11 11.98 -7.06 -6.60
C ALA A 11 12.08 -7.93 -7.85
N VAL A 12 11.84 -7.37 -9.04
CA VAL A 12 11.92 -8.08 -10.34
C VAL A 12 13.26 -8.80 -10.53
N SER A 13 14.37 -8.27 -9.99
CA SER A 13 15.72 -8.78 -10.22
C SER A 13 16.44 -9.29 -8.97
N CYS A 14 15.93 -9.04 -7.76
CA CYS A 14 16.61 -9.43 -6.53
C CYS A 14 16.55 -10.94 -6.26
N GLY A 15 15.54 -11.63 -6.79
CA GLY A 15 15.26 -13.03 -6.46
C GLY A 15 14.54 -13.20 -5.13
N VAL A 16 13.76 -14.27 -5.01
CA VAL A 16 12.76 -14.47 -3.93
C VAL A 16 13.36 -14.39 -2.53
N SER A 17 14.53 -15.00 -2.29
CA SER A 17 15.16 -15.02 -0.97
C SER A 17 15.60 -13.65 -0.47
N ARG A 18 15.80 -12.67 -1.37
CA ARG A 18 16.25 -11.31 -1.03
C ARG A 18 15.13 -10.27 -1.09
N ALA A 19 13.90 -10.67 -1.41
CA ALA A 19 12.78 -9.72 -1.53
C ALA A 19 12.43 -9.04 -0.19
N SER A 20 12.61 -9.74 0.93
CA SER A 20 12.43 -9.19 2.28
C SER A 20 13.53 -8.20 2.67
N ASP A 21 14.69 -8.25 2.00
CA ASP A 21 15.87 -7.44 2.31
C ASP A 21 15.95 -6.17 1.45
N ILE A 22 14.92 -5.85 0.67
CA ILE A 22 14.87 -4.66 -0.17
C ILE A 22 14.88 -3.40 0.73
N ASP A 23 15.88 -2.55 0.56
CA ASP A 23 16.05 -1.32 1.38
C ASP A 23 14.79 -0.45 1.41
N GLU A 24 14.09 -0.32 0.28
CA GLU A 24 12.86 0.45 0.19
C GLU A 24 11.71 -0.18 0.99
N LEU A 25 11.62 -1.51 1.05
CA LEU A 25 10.64 -2.19 1.90
C LEU A 25 10.92 -1.90 3.37
N SER A 26 12.18 -2.01 3.80
CA SER A 26 12.61 -1.68 5.16
C SER A 26 12.30 -0.22 5.50
N PHE A 27 12.63 0.71 4.59
CA PHE A 27 12.30 2.12 4.77
C PHE A 27 10.79 2.37 4.94
N ILE A 28 9.95 1.71 4.12
CA ILE A 28 8.49 1.86 4.19
C ILE A 28 7.97 1.31 5.53
N LYS A 29 8.44 0.14 5.95
CA LYS A 29 8.07 -0.45 7.25
C LYS A 29 8.45 0.48 8.40
N ASP A 30 9.70 0.93 8.42
CA ASP A 30 10.23 1.81 9.47
C ASP A 30 9.46 3.12 9.55
N LEU A 31 9.19 3.75 8.40
CA LEU A 31 8.41 4.98 8.34
C LEU A 31 7.04 4.81 9.01
N HIS A 32 6.27 3.82 8.58
CA HIS A 32 4.89 3.67 9.08
C HIS A 32 4.85 3.17 10.53
N LEU A 33 5.72 2.23 10.92
CA LEU A 33 5.82 1.77 12.30
C LEU A 33 6.24 2.90 13.24
N LYS A 34 7.19 3.75 12.81
CA LYS A 34 7.58 4.95 13.57
C LYS A 34 6.41 5.91 13.72
N THR A 35 5.68 6.22 12.63
CA THR A 35 4.53 7.12 12.69
C THR A 35 3.43 6.60 13.62
N VAL A 36 3.11 5.30 13.54
CA VAL A 36 2.15 4.65 14.43
C VAL A 36 2.59 4.80 15.89
N ASN A 37 3.87 4.54 16.19
CA ASN A 37 4.42 4.67 17.55
C ASN A 37 4.37 6.13 18.05
N GLU A 38 4.76 7.11 17.21
CA GLU A 38 4.73 8.53 17.57
C GLU A 38 3.31 9.03 17.84
N PHE A 39 2.32 8.52 17.13
CA PHE A 39 0.91 8.80 17.38
C PHE A 39 0.30 7.92 18.47
N GLY A 40 1.06 6.94 18.98
CA GLY A 40 0.63 5.92 19.95
C GLY A 40 -0.60 5.14 19.48
N ILE A 41 -0.65 4.81 18.20
CA ILE A 41 -1.65 3.95 17.59
C ILE A 41 -1.15 2.50 17.71
N ASP A 42 -2.05 1.53 17.69
CA ASP A 42 -1.65 0.12 17.69
C ASP A 42 -1.12 -0.30 16.31
N SER A 43 0.02 -1.00 16.28
CA SER A 43 0.67 -1.44 15.04
C SER A 43 -0.17 -2.43 14.24
N SER A 44 -1.10 -3.16 14.87
CA SER A 44 -2.06 -4.03 14.18
C SER A 44 -2.91 -3.27 13.14
N THR A 45 -3.03 -1.94 13.27
CA THR A 45 -3.72 -1.08 12.29
C THR A 45 -3.15 -1.21 10.88
N ILE A 46 -1.85 -1.53 10.75
CA ILE A 46 -1.15 -1.63 9.45
C ILE A 46 -0.38 -2.95 9.27
N SER A 47 -0.32 -3.83 10.26
CA SER A 47 0.49 -5.06 10.20
C SER A 47 0.12 -5.94 9.01
N ASP A 48 -1.17 -6.12 8.74
CA ASP A 48 -1.63 -6.95 7.63
C ASP A 48 -1.25 -6.37 6.27
N LEU A 49 -1.36 -5.04 6.10
CA LEU A 49 -0.93 -4.35 4.88
C LEU A 49 0.59 -4.43 4.67
N LEU A 50 1.38 -4.33 5.74
CA LEU A 50 2.85 -4.50 5.64
C LEU A 50 3.22 -5.94 5.26
N ASN A 51 2.52 -6.92 5.82
CA ASN A 51 2.73 -8.32 5.49
C ASN A 51 2.35 -8.59 4.03
N GLU A 52 1.21 -8.07 3.58
CA GLU A 52 0.73 -8.24 2.22
C GLU A 52 1.66 -7.54 1.21
N LEU A 53 2.14 -6.34 1.50
CA LEU A 53 3.14 -5.65 0.68
C LEU A 53 4.41 -6.51 0.52
N GLU A 54 4.89 -7.13 1.59
CA GLU A 54 6.05 -8.02 1.51
C GLU A 54 5.77 -9.27 0.66
N GLN A 55 4.58 -9.88 0.81
CA GLN A 55 4.18 -11.02 -0.02
C GLN A 55 4.06 -10.64 -1.49
N LEU A 56 3.53 -9.45 -1.80
CA LEU A 56 3.46 -8.93 -3.15
C LEU A 56 4.86 -8.79 -3.78
N LEU A 57 5.81 -8.23 -3.04
CA LEU A 57 7.20 -8.11 -3.51
C LEU A 57 7.87 -9.47 -3.71
N LYS A 58 7.60 -10.45 -2.85
CA LYS A 58 8.04 -11.85 -3.06
C LYS A 58 7.42 -12.44 -4.33
N GLY A 59 6.14 -12.18 -4.59
CA GLY A 59 5.45 -12.59 -5.81
C GLY A 59 6.09 -11.98 -7.06
N ILE A 60 6.35 -10.67 -7.06
CA ILE A 60 7.07 -9.97 -8.14
C ILE A 60 8.45 -10.58 -8.36
N ALA A 61 9.20 -10.87 -7.30
CA ALA A 61 10.52 -11.48 -7.38
C ALA A 61 10.51 -12.93 -7.90
N MET A 62 9.43 -13.67 -7.63
CA MET A 62 9.23 -15.03 -8.13
C MET A 62 8.89 -15.03 -9.62
N MET A 63 7.97 -14.16 -10.04
CA MET A 63 7.52 -14.06 -11.42
C MET A 63 8.53 -13.34 -12.32
N LYS A 64 9.40 -12.51 -11.73
CA LYS A 64 10.33 -11.61 -12.46
C LYS A 64 9.60 -10.67 -13.43
N GLU A 65 8.41 -10.24 -13.03
CA GLU A 65 7.55 -9.37 -13.83
C GLU A 65 6.84 -8.37 -12.92
N LEU A 66 6.73 -7.13 -13.39
CA LEU A 66 5.95 -6.06 -12.76
C LEU A 66 4.98 -5.48 -13.80
N THR A 67 3.77 -6.05 -13.85
CA THR A 67 2.71 -5.57 -14.75
C THR A 67 2.20 -4.19 -14.31
N LEU A 68 1.53 -3.46 -15.20
CA LEU A 68 0.89 -2.18 -14.86
C LEU A 68 -0.16 -2.35 -13.74
N ARG A 69 -0.96 -3.43 -13.79
CA ARG A 69 -1.91 -3.78 -12.72
C ARG A 69 -1.21 -4.00 -11.38
N THR A 70 -0.14 -4.79 -11.37
CA THR A 70 0.64 -5.05 -10.15
C THR A 70 1.29 -3.77 -9.63
N LYS A 71 1.75 -2.89 -10.52
CA LYS A 71 2.33 -1.60 -10.17
C LYS A 71 1.32 -0.67 -9.48
N ASP A 72 0.09 -0.59 -10.02
CA ASP A 72 -1.00 0.16 -9.38
C ASP A 72 -1.36 -0.41 -8.02
N TYR A 73 -1.46 -1.74 -7.92
CA TYR A 73 -1.70 -2.40 -6.64
C TYR A 73 -0.57 -2.15 -5.64
N LEU A 74 0.67 -2.15 -6.09
CA LEU A 74 1.84 -1.89 -5.24
C LEU A 74 1.82 -0.47 -4.66
N VAL A 75 1.43 0.54 -5.45
CA VAL A 75 1.40 1.93 -4.96
C VAL A 75 0.21 2.23 -4.05
N SER A 76 -0.90 1.51 -4.18
CA SER A 76 -2.11 1.71 -3.36
C SER A 76 -1.84 1.49 -1.86
N PHE A 77 -0.92 0.58 -1.51
CA PHE A 77 -0.49 0.33 -0.12
C PHE A 77 -0.11 1.60 0.63
N GLY A 78 0.51 2.58 -0.05
CA GLY A 78 0.92 3.84 0.58
C GLY A 78 -0.26 4.64 1.12
N GLU A 79 -1.33 4.79 0.32
CA GLU A 79 -2.54 5.51 0.71
C GLU A 79 -3.39 4.69 1.67
N CYS A 80 -3.53 3.38 1.43
CA CYS A 80 -4.25 2.47 2.32
C CYS A 80 -3.69 2.51 3.74
N MET A 81 -2.36 2.48 3.91
CA MET A 81 -1.74 2.61 5.24
C MET A 81 -1.89 4.02 5.81
N SER A 82 -1.61 5.06 5.01
CA SER A 82 -1.64 6.46 5.49
C SER A 82 -3.03 6.87 5.98
N THR A 83 -4.08 6.53 5.24
CA THR A 83 -5.45 6.86 5.61
C THR A 83 -5.93 6.10 6.84
N ARG A 84 -5.50 4.83 7.02
CA ARG A 84 -5.80 4.04 8.23
C ARG A 84 -5.13 4.61 9.47
N ILE A 85 -3.85 4.95 9.38
CA ILE A 85 -3.11 5.62 10.46
C ILE A 85 -3.80 6.94 10.82
N PHE A 86 -4.14 7.75 9.82
CA PHE A 86 -4.74 9.05 10.06
C PHE A 86 -6.14 8.95 10.70
N ALA A 87 -6.99 8.05 10.21
CA ALA A 87 -8.31 7.82 10.81
C ALA A 87 -8.21 7.27 12.25
N ALA A 88 -7.28 6.34 12.50
CA ALA A 88 -7.03 5.84 13.84
C ALA A 88 -6.55 6.96 14.79
N TYR A 89 -5.67 7.84 14.31
CA TYR A 89 -5.23 9.01 15.07
C TYR A 89 -6.37 9.96 15.41
N LEU A 90 -7.21 10.32 14.43
CA LEU A 90 -8.36 11.20 14.65
C LEU A 90 -9.29 10.64 15.73
N ASN A 91 -9.60 9.35 15.66
CA ASN A 91 -10.43 8.70 16.69
C ASN A 91 -9.77 8.73 18.07
N LYS A 92 -8.44 8.53 18.14
CA LYS A 92 -7.69 8.62 19.39
C LYS A 92 -7.77 10.00 20.05
N ILE A 93 -7.78 11.07 19.27
CA ILE A 93 -7.92 12.46 19.78
C ILE A 93 -9.39 12.89 19.94
N GLY A 94 -10.34 11.96 19.87
CA GLY A 94 -11.77 12.22 20.09
C GLY A 94 -12.51 12.76 18.86
N SER A 95 -11.88 12.81 17.69
CA SER A 95 -12.51 13.18 16.43
C SER A 95 -13.02 11.93 15.71
N LYS A 96 -14.34 11.76 15.65
CA LYS A 96 -14.95 10.60 14.99
C LYS A 96 -14.55 10.55 13.52
N ALA A 97 -13.79 9.52 13.15
CA ALA A 97 -13.31 9.30 11.78
C ALA A 97 -13.51 7.86 11.35
N ARG A 98 -13.66 7.65 10.04
CA ARG A 98 -13.70 6.32 9.43
C ARG A 98 -12.89 6.35 8.15
N GLN A 99 -12.05 5.35 7.96
CA GLN A 99 -11.30 5.14 6.73
C GLN A 99 -12.15 4.33 5.74
N TYR A 100 -11.98 4.63 4.46
CA TYR A 100 -12.58 3.89 3.34
C TYR A 100 -11.52 3.73 2.26
N ASP A 101 -11.40 2.52 1.71
CA ASP A 101 -10.69 2.32 0.44
C ASP A 101 -11.65 2.63 -0.70
N ALA A 102 -11.17 3.33 -1.75
CA ALA A 102 -11.99 3.74 -2.88
C ALA A 102 -12.67 2.54 -3.57
N SER A 103 -11.96 1.40 -3.64
CA SER A 103 -12.46 0.13 -4.17
C SER A 103 -13.70 -0.39 -3.45
N ASP A 104 -13.85 -0.09 -2.16
CA ASP A 104 -14.91 -0.65 -1.32
C ASP A 104 -16.16 0.23 -1.29
N ILE A 105 -16.05 1.48 -1.75
CA ILE A 105 -17.12 2.48 -1.71
C ILE A 105 -17.70 2.80 -3.09
N GLY A 106 -17.36 2.01 -4.11
CA GLY A 106 -17.99 2.10 -5.43
C GLY A 106 -17.29 3.03 -6.42
N PHE A 107 -15.99 3.33 -6.24
CA PHE A 107 -15.20 3.85 -7.35
C PHE A 107 -14.93 2.74 -8.36
N ILE A 108 -15.43 2.94 -9.58
CA ILE A 108 -15.27 2.00 -10.69
C ILE A 108 -14.53 2.73 -11.80
N THR A 109 -13.41 2.17 -12.25
CA THR A 109 -12.56 2.76 -13.30
C THR A 109 -12.38 1.80 -14.48
N THR A 110 -11.83 2.29 -15.59
CA THR A 110 -11.35 1.43 -16.68
C THR A 110 -10.19 0.54 -16.22
N ASP A 111 -9.92 -0.53 -17.00
CA ASP A 111 -8.76 -1.42 -16.80
C ASP A 111 -7.45 -0.85 -17.39
N ASP A 112 -7.41 0.45 -17.69
CA ASP A 112 -6.22 1.16 -18.19
C ASP A 112 -5.29 1.54 -17.02
N PHE A 113 -4.69 0.52 -16.38
CA PHE A 113 -3.79 0.69 -15.24
C PHE A 113 -2.74 1.77 -15.49
N THR A 114 -2.40 2.55 -14.47
CA THR A 114 -1.59 3.79 -14.44
C THR A 114 -2.26 5.04 -15.02
N ASN A 115 -3.37 4.92 -15.74
CA ASN A 115 -4.12 6.04 -16.32
C ASN A 115 -5.62 5.71 -16.45
N ALA A 116 -6.20 5.15 -15.39
CA ALA A 116 -7.58 4.68 -15.43
C ALA A 116 -8.56 5.86 -15.35
N ASP A 117 -9.60 5.83 -16.19
CA ASP A 117 -10.67 6.82 -16.18
C ASP A 117 -11.82 6.37 -15.27
N ILE A 118 -12.47 7.31 -14.58
CA ILE A 118 -13.63 7.02 -13.75
C ILE A 118 -14.82 6.70 -14.67
N LEU A 119 -15.49 5.58 -14.42
CA LEU A 119 -16.69 5.17 -15.14
C LEU A 119 -17.93 5.82 -14.55
N GLU A 120 -18.91 6.13 -15.40
CA GLU A 120 -20.23 6.66 -15.03
C GLU A 120 -20.93 5.83 -13.95
N ALA A 121 -20.69 4.51 -13.91
CA ALA A 121 -21.23 3.63 -12.87
C ALA A 121 -20.80 4.01 -11.44
N THR A 122 -19.77 4.86 -11.27
CA THR A 122 -19.37 5.46 -9.99
C THR A 122 -20.38 6.49 -9.49
N TYR A 123 -21.05 7.20 -10.41
CA TYR A 123 -21.97 8.29 -10.10
C TYR A 123 -23.42 7.77 -10.25
N PRO A 124 -24.16 7.56 -9.14
CA PRO A 124 -25.56 7.14 -9.18
C PRO A 124 -26.51 8.23 -9.71
#